data_AF-K1TAF0-F1
#
_entry.id   AF-K1TAF0-F1
#
_cell.length_a   1.000
_cell.length_b   1.000
_cell.length_c   1.000
_cell.angle_alpha   90.00
_cell.angle_beta   90.00
_cell.angle_gamma   90.00
#
_symmetry.space_group_name_H-M   'P 1'
#
loop_
_entity.id
_entity.type
_entity.pdbx_description
1 polymer ?
#
loop_
_entity_poly.entity_id
_entity_poly.type
_entity_poly.pdbx_seq_one_letter_code
_entity_poly.pdbx_strand_id
1 'polypeptide(L)' 'MKIGKLPESVLKRSVFKQIHTRRPEVVLGAGVGEDCAAIKLAEDETLVMSTDPITGTAKDIGT' A
#
# COMPACT_ATOMS: atom_id res chain seq x y z
N MET A 1 7.90 11.14 17.07
CA MET A 1 7.75 9.73 16.64
C MET A 1 9.08 9.02 16.88
N LYS A 2 9.07 7.72 17.21
CA LYS A 2 10.32 6.94 17.23
C LYS A 2 10.84 6.83 15.80
N ILE A 3 12.16 6.90 15.64
CA ILE A 3 12.83 6.68 14.36
C ILE A 3 12.64 5.20 13.96
N GLY A 4 12.39 4.94 12.68
CA GLY A 4 12.20 3.60 12.13
C GLY A 4 10.87 3.45 11.38
N LYS A 5 10.53 2.20 11.02
CA LYS A 5 9.31 1.87 10.29
C LYS A 5 8.05 2.23 11.09
N LEU A 6 7.01 2.64 10.38
CA LEU A 6 5.71 2.93 10.98
C LEU A 6 5.11 1.63 11.58
N PRO A 7 4.65 1.64 12.84
CA PRO A 7 3.94 0.49 13.39
C PRO A 7 2.67 0.19 12.60
N GLU A 8 2.39 -1.10 12.39
CA GLU A 8 1.25 -1.56 11.58
C GLU A 8 -0.09 -1.01 12.09
N SER A 9 -0.28 -0.92 13.41
CA SER A 9 -1.50 -0.36 14.02
C SER A 9 -1.73 1.10 13.64
N VAL A 10 -0.65 1.86 13.48
CA VAL A 10 -0.69 3.25 13.04
C VAL A 10 -0.97 3.31 11.53
N LEU A 11 -0.29 2.49 10.72
CA LEU A 11 -0.55 2.40 9.27
C LEU A 11 -2.02 2.08 8.98
N LYS A 12 -2.57 1.06 9.64
CA LYS A 12 -3.98 0.65 9.52
C LYS A 12 -4.93 1.80 9.87
N ARG A 13 -4.72 2.48 11.00
CA ARG A 13 -5.60 3.56 11.48
C ARG A 13 -5.49 4.83 10.64
N SER A 14 -4.27 5.26 10.36
CA SER A 14 -3.98 6.58 9.81
C SER A 14 -3.96 6.61 8.28
N VAL A 15 -3.79 5.47 7.61
CA VAL A 15 -3.77 5.37 6.14
C VAL A 15 -4.93 4.50 5.65
N PHE A 16 -4.90 3.18 5.90
CA PHE A 16 -5.85 2.26 5.27
C PHE A 16 -7.32 2.55 5.63
N LYS A 17 -7.61 2.84 6.92
CA LYS A 17 -8.97 3.20 7.37
C LYS A 17 -9.45 4.57 6.88
N GLN A 18 -8.55 5.43 6.39
CA GLN A 18 -8.90 6.75 5.86
C GLN A 18 -9.19 6.71 4.35
N ILE A 19 -8.94 5.58 3.68
CA ILE A 19 -9.36 5.38 2.29
C ILE A 19 -10.87 5.12 2.29
N HIS A 20 -11.66 6.18 2.07
CA HIS A 20 -13.12 6.11 2.02
C HIS A 20 -13.67 5.84 0.63
N THR A 21 -12.86 6.07 -0.40
CA THR A 21 -13.23 5.75 -1.78
C THR A 21 -13.22 4.24 -1.98
N ARG A 22 -14.31 3.73 -2.56
CA ARG A 22 -14.45 2.33 -2.97
C ARG A 22 -14.90 2.32 -4.42
N ARG A 23 -14.23 1.48 -5.20
CA ARG A 23 -14.47 1.30 -6.64
C ARG A 23 -14.63 -0.20 -6.87
N PRO A 24 -15.74 -0.68 -7.46
CA PRO A 24 -16.00 -2.12 -7.62
C PRO A 24 -14.94 -2.84 -8.46
N GLU A 25 -14.25 -2.13 -9.35
CA GLU A 25 -13.15 -2.65 -10.15
C GLU A 25 -11.87 -2.93 -9.34
N VAL A 26 -11.72 -2.34 -8.14
CA VAL A 26 -10.57 -2.60 -7.27
C VAL A 26 -10.86 -3.88 -6.48
N VAL A 27 -10.33 -5.00 -6.96
CA VAL A 27 -10.53 -6.33 -6.36
C VAL A 27 -9.55 -6.60 -5.20
N LEU A 28 -8.38 -5.95 -5.22
CA LEU A 28 -7.41 -5.95 -4.13
C LEU A 28 -6.84 -4.54 -3.95
N GLY A 29 -7.03 -3.97 -2.77
CA GLY A 29 -6.55 -2.63 -2.39
C GLY A 29 -5.36 -2.69 -1.42
N ALA A 30 -4.98 -1.54 -0.88
CA ALA A 30 -3.88 -1.44 0.08
C ALA A 30 -4.16 -2.26 1.37
N GLY A 31 -3.20 -3.10 1.76
CA GLY A 31 -3.31 -3.98 2.91
C GLY A 31 -1.94 -4.30 3.54
N VAL A 32 -1.96 -5.00 4.67
CA VAL A 32 -0.72 -5.49 5.31
C VAL A 32 -0.37 -6.83 4.70
N GLY A 33 0.86 -6.96 4.19
CA GLY A 33 1.29 -8.16 3.47
C GLY A 33 0.85 -8.20 2.00
N GLU A 34 0.25 -7.11 1.50
CA GLU A 34 -0.11 -6.96 0.10
C GLU A 34 0.94 -6.09 -0.62
N ASP A 35 1.66 -6.69 -1.57
CA ASP A 35 2.74 -6.00 -2.30
C ASP A 35 2.24 -5.17 -3.49
N CYS A 36 0.99 -5.38 -3.90
CA CYS A 36 0.39 -4.72 -5.06
C CYS A 36 -1.14 -4.57 -4.92
N ALA A 37 -1.70 -3.64 -5.68
CA ALA A 37 -3.14 -3.54 -5.90
C ALA A 37 -3.51 -4.25 -7.20
N ALA A 38 -4.72 -4.82 -7.25
CA ALA A 38 -5.27 -5.46 -8.45
C ALA A 38 -6.60 -4.82 -8.84
N ILE A 39 -6.74 -4.54 -10.14
CA ILE A 39 -7.89 -3.85 -10.72
C ILE A 39 -8.42 -4.65 -11.91
N LYS A 40 -9.73 -4.87 -11.96
CA LYS A 40 -10.43 -5.52 -13.06
C LYS A 40 -10.63 -4.52 -14.21
N LEU A 41 -10.09 -4.83 -15.40
CA LEU A 41 -10.28 -4.00 -16.60
C LEU A 41 -11.41 -4.52 -17.49
N ALA A 42 -11.49 -5.85 -17.61
CA ALA A 42 -12.53 -6.59 -18.32
C ALA A 42 -12.73 -7.98 -17.67
N GLU A 43 -13.71 -8.76 -18.13
CA GLU A 43 -14.08 -10.08 -17.56
C GLU A 43 -12.90 -11.05 -17.40
N ASP A 44 -11.91 -10.98 -18.29
CA ASP A 44 -10.72 -11.84 -18.27
C ASP A 44 -9.40 -11.06 -18.13
N GLU A 45 -9.48 -9.75 -17.81
CA GLU A 45 -8.30 -8.88 -17.75
C GLU A 45 -8.12 -8.24 -16.37
N THR A 46 -6.94 -8.41 -15.78
CA THR A 46 -6.58 -7.82 -14.48
C THR A 46 -5.26 -7.06 -14.59
N LEU A 47 -5.28 -5.80 -14.18
CA LEU A 47 -4.10 -4.97 -14.03
C LEU A 47 -3.59 -5.07 -12.60
N VAL A 48 -2.31 -5.42 -12.46
CA VAL A 48 -1.59 -5.38 -11.18
C VAL A 48 -0.68 -4.17 -11.18
N MET A 49 -0.74 -3.37 -10.12
CA MET A 49 0.09 -2.18 -9.94
C MET A 49 0.75 -2.22 -8.57
N SER A 50 2.07 -2.04 -8.56
CA SER A 50 2.87 -1.88 -7.34
C SER A 50 3.64 -0.57 -7.41
N THR A 51 3.90 0.01 -6.24
CA THR A 51 4.68 1.23 -6.11
C THR A 51 5.41 1.20 -4.78
N ASP A 52 6.73 1.38 -4.83
CA ASP A 52 7.57 1.50 -3.65
C ASP A 52 8.18 2.90 -3.59
N PRO A 53 7.60 3.82 -2.79
CA PRO A 53 8.21 5.12 -2.60
C PRO A 53 9.51 4.97 -1.81
N ILE A 54 10.65 5.13 -2.48
CA ILE A 54 11.94 5.24 -1.80
C ILE A 54 11.94 6.59 -1.07
N THR A 55 11.90 6.54 0.26
CA THR A 55 12.17 7.70 1.12
C THR A 55 13.64 7.69 1.47
N GLY A 56 14.37 8.74 1.06
CA GLY A 56 15.79 8.91 1.37
C GLY A 56 16.00 8.94 2.88
N THR A 57 16.38 7.81 3.45
CA THR A 57 16.64 7.70 4.88
C THR A 57 18.11 8.04 5.12
N ALA A 58 18.41 8.82 6.15
CA ALA A 58 19.79 9.19 6.48
C ALA A 58 20.60 8.04 7.11
N LYS A 59 19.95 6.93 7.49
CA LYS A 59 20.53 5.73 8.12
C LYS A 59 19.84 4.48 7.58
N ASP A 60 20.51 3.32 7.63
CA ASP A 60 19.96 2.00 7.25
C ASP A 60 19.47 1.88 5.78
N ILE A 61 20.10 2.60 4.85
CA ILE A 61 19.83 2.53 3.39
C ILE A 61 20.63 1.44 2.65
N GLY A 62 21.28 0.52 3.38
CA GLY A 62 22.14 -0.50 2.82
C GLY A 62 23.63 -0.18 2.96
N THR A 63 24.16 -0.34 4.17
CA THR A 63 25.60 -0.53 4.44
C THR A 63 25.76 -1.52 5.58
#